data_AF-A0A2E3M0N5-F1
#
_entry.id   AF-A0A2E3M0N5-F1
#
_cell.length_a   1.000
_cell.length_b   1.000
_cell.length_c   1.000
_cell.angle_alpha   90.00
_cell.angle_beta   90.00
_cell.angle_gamma   90.00
#
_symmetry.space_group_name_H-M   'P 1'
#
loop_
_entity.id
_entity.type
_entity.pdbx_description
1 polymer ?
#
loop_
_entity_poly.entity_id
_entity_poly.type
_entity_poly.pdbx_seq_one_letter_code
_entity_poly.pdbx_strand_id
1 'polypeptide(L)'
;MVRQHPATGLPKPYELLMHSGDITAINQLEIGDELMGVDSKPILLTDIRTTKEDCFEIRPIKGPSFLLGANDYLHLVRVGSSDAKQQTKTLPMWEYQQQSAHFKGVHLLYRSQIDFKGIGELPLDPYFLGIMLGDGCFKNATPSITTPDPEIVSYCFDMAEQMNMKVRINQIPGNQANSYYFSTAAGCNNPLTDILRDLDLFDKLSSEKFIPKIYKIADRESRTKLLAGLLDTDGYMLHKTFEYSTASKQLALDIAFISQSLGLMALPKEKVVDGQTYYRFCIYGDFSDIPIRVGRKIPGPRVQKRHVLRTGFTVHPVGKANIKKLYFDSTTPRFLKGDFMVMEGLTR
;
A
#
# COMPACT_ATOMS: atom_id res chain seq x y z
N MET A 1 -33.15 -9.95 -11.90
CA MET A 1 -32.29 -9.57 -13.05
C MET A 1 -30.91 -9.18 -12.54
N VAL A 2 -29.90 -10.01 -12.81
CA VAL A 2 -28.50 -9.60 -12.58
C VAL A 2 -28.21 -8.50 -13.60
N ARG A 3 -27.87 -7.29 -13.15
CA ARG A 3 -27.39 -6.24 -14.06
C ARG A 3 -26.08 -6.76 -14.66
N GLN A 4 -26.17 -7.37 -15.85
CA GLN A 4 -25.00 -7.71 -16.65
C GLN A 4 -24.47 -6.40 -17.20
N HIS A 5 -23.53 -5.79 -16.47
CA HIS A 5 -22.72 -4.72 -17.05
C HIS A 5 -21.84 -5.36 -18.11
N PRO A 6 -21.87 -4.93 -19.38
CA PRO A 6 -21.05 -5.55 -20.42
C PRO A 6 -19.55 -5.49 -20.07
N ALA A 7 -18.77 -6.41 -20.65
CA ALA A 7 -17.32 -6.33 -20.61
C ALA A 7 -16.87 -4.99 -21.24
N THR A 8 -15.91 -4.30 -20.63
CA THR A 8 -15.44 -2.97 -21.06
C THR A 8 -14.20 -3.07 -21.95
N GLY A 9 -13.93 -4.28 -22.49
CA GLY A 9 -12.69 -4.65 -23.19
C GLY A 9 -11.80 -5.58 -22.36
N LEU A 10 -10.66 -5.99 -22.93
CA LEU A 10 -9.63 -6.72 -22.19
C LEU A 10 -9.04 -5.77 -21.13
N PRO A 11 -9.03 -6.16 -19.85
CA PRO A 11 -8.43 -5.35 -18.81
C PRO A 11 -6.93 -5.19 -19.08
N LYS A 12 -6.34 -4.11 -18.55
CA LYS A 12 -4.88 -3.92 -18.60
C LYS A 12 -4.18 -5.11 -17.95
N PRO A 13 -2.97 -5.48 -18.41
CA PRO A 13 -2.15 -6.47 -17.71
C PRO A 13 -2.03 -6.09 -16.24
N TYR A 14 -2.32 -7.03 -15.36
CA TYR A 14 -2.19 -6.79 -13.93
C TYR A 14 -0.72 -6.90 -13.50
N GLU A 15 -0.42 -6.24 -12.39
CA GLU A 15 0.92 -6.21 -11.80
C GLU A 15 1.01 -7.16 -10.63
N LEU A 16 2.21 -7.62 -10.33
CA LEU A 16 2.52 -8.66 -9.37
C LEU A 16 3.55 -8.12 -8.37
N LEU A 17 3.39 -8.53 -7.11
CA LEU A 17 4.32 -8.18 -6.06
C LEU A 17 5.49 -9.16 -6.08
N MET A 18 6.68 -8.65 -6.35
CA MET A 18 7.93 -9.42 -6.29
C MET A 18 8.36 -9.61 -4.84
N HIS A 19 9.13 -10.66 -4.55
CA HIS A 19 9.69 -10.87 -3.20
C HIS A 19 10.59 -9.69 -2.76
N SER A 20 11.22 -9.01 -3.72
CA SER A 20 12.00 -7.77 -3.51
C SER A 20 11.16 -6.55 -3.06
N GLY A 21 9.82 -6.66 -3.11
CA GLY A 21 8.88 -5.56 -2.89
C GLY A 21 8.61 -4.67 -4.11
N ASP A 22 9.22 -5.00 -5.26
CA ASP A 22 8.91 -4.33 -6.53
C ASP A 22 7.55 -4.77 -7.09
N ILE A 23 6.96 -3.90 -7.91
CA ILE A 23 5.70 -4.17 -8.62
C ILE A 23 6.03 -4.37 -10.09
N THR A 24 5.81 -5.59 -10.60
CA THR A 24 6.18 -5.96 -11.97
C THR A 24 4.94 -6.36 -12.76
N ALA A 25 4.78 -5.85 -13.99
CA ALA A 25 3.67 -6.25 -14.84
C ALA A 25 3.80 -7.74 -15.21
N ILE A 26 2.69 -8.50 -15.25
CA ILE A 26 2.72 -9.92 -15.64
C ILE A 26 3.41 -10.19 -16.99
N ASN A 27 3.40 -9.19 -17.88
CA ASN A 27 4.03 -9.32 -19.18
C ASN A 27 5.57 -9.20 -19.17
N GLN A 28 6.13 -8.65 -18.09
CA GLN A 28 7.56 -8.42 -17.89
C GLN A 28 8.23 -9.50 -17.03
N LEU A 29 7.47 -10.48 -16.54
CA LEU A 29 8.02 -11.59 -15.77
C LEU A 29 8.91 -12.51 -16.62
N GLU A 30 9.96 -13.02 -16.00
CA GLU A 30 10.91 -13.97 -16.55
C GLU A 30 11.00 -15.23 -15.68
N ILE A 31 11.33 -16.37 -16.29
CA ILE A 31 11.58 -17.61 -15.53
C ILE A 31 12.78 -17.37 -14.61
N GLY A 32 12.64 -17.73 -13.34
CA GLY A 32 13.63 -17.43 -12.29
C GLY A 32 13.22 -16.27 -11.37
N ASP A 33 12.20 -15.51 -11.74
CA ASP A 33 11.65 -14.46 -10.87
C ASP A 33 11.06 -15.04 -9.58
N GLU A 34 11.33 -14.38 -8.45
CA GLU A 34 10.73 -14.68 -7.15
C GLU A 34 9.58 -13.72 -6.86
N LEU A 35 8.37 -14.27 -6.76
CA LEU A 35 7.18 -13.51 -6.38
C LEU A 35 6.97 -13.55 -4.87
N MET A 36 6.20 -12.60 -4.34
CA MET A 36 5.80 -12.60 -2.94
C MET A 36 4.68 -13.61 -2.70
N GLY A 37 4.99 -14.65 -1.91
CA GLY A 37 4.03 -15.61 -1.40
C GLY A 37 3.13 -15.02 -0.32
N VAL A 38 1.94 -15.61 -0.14
CA VAL A 38 0.98 -15.18 0.91
C VAL A 38 1.51 -15.37 2.34
N ASP A 39 2.54 -16.19 2.52
CA ASP A 39 3.24 -16.43 3.79
C ASP A 39 4.50 -15.55 3.96
N SER A 40 4.65 -14.52 3.11
CA SER A 40 5.79 -13.60 3.04
C SER A 40 7.12 -14.24 2.60
N LYS A 41 7.08 -15.45 2.04
CA LYS A 41 8.26 -16.13 1.50
C LYS A 41 8.32 -15.99 -0.03
N PRO A 42 9.51 -16.09 -0.64
CA PRO A 42 9.62 -16.14 -2.08
C PRO A 42 8.92 -17.39 -2.63
N ILE A 43 8.31 -17.25 -3.81
CA ILE A 43 7.85 -18.37 -4.63
C ILE A 43 8.47 -18.23 -6.03
N LEU A 44 9.15 -19.27 -6.49
CA LEU A 44 9.95 -19.21 -7.72
C LEU A 44 9.08 -19.50 -8.94
N LEU A 45 9.12 -18.61 -9.92
CA LEU A 45 8.49 -18.81 -11.22
C LEU A 45 9.34 -19.76 -12.08
N THR A 46 8.84 -20.96 -12.31
CA THR A 46 9.58 -22.06 -12.98
C THR A 46 9.20 -22.26 -14.45
N ASP A 47 8.04 -21.76 -14.88
CA ASP A 47 7.58 -21.84 -16.26
C ASP A 47 6.57 -20.72 -16.56
N ILE A 48 6.57 -20.28 -17.82
CA ILE A 48 5.57 -19.35 -18.34
C ILE A 48 5.06 -19.93 -19.65
N ARG A 49 3.76 -20.20 -19.72
CA ARG A 49 3.11 -20.70 -20.94
C ARG A 49 2.05 -19.74 -21.41
N THR A 50 1.70 -19.85 -22.69
CA THR A 50 0.55 -19.12 -23.25
C THR A 50 -0.47 -20.12 -23.77
N THR A 51 -1.71 -19.99 -23.33
CA THR A 51 -2.82 -20.83 -23.78
C THR A 51 -3.90 -19.96 -24.42
N LYS A 52 -4.64 -20.53 -25.37
CA LYS A 52 -5.83 -19.87 -25.97
C LYS A 52 -7.09 -20.52 -25.42
N GLU A 53 -7.86 -19.78 -24.64
CA GLU A 53 -9.06 -20.28 -23.98
C GLU A 53 -10.11 -19.19 -23.75
N ASP A 54 -11.31 -19.58 -23.34
CA ASP A 54 -12.35 -18.63 -22.94
C ASP A 54 -11.88 -17.85 -21.70
N CYS A 55 -11.94 -16.53 -21.76
CA CYS A 55 -11.45 -15.64 -20.71
C CYS A 55 -12.58 -14.84 -20.07
N PHE A 56 -12.34 -14.44 -18.83
CA PHE A 56 -13.28 -13.75 -17.96
C PHE A 56 -12.61 -12.55 -17.30
N GLU A 57 -13.23 -11.38 -17.41
CA GLU A 57 -12.85 -10.20 -16.65
C GLU A 57 -13.43 -10.30 -15.24
N ILE A 58 -12.55 -10.36 -14.26
CA ILE A 58 -12.87 -10.31 -12.84
C ILE A 58 -12.86 -8.85 -12.40
N ARG A 59 -13.99 -8.33 -11.93
CA ARG A 59 -14.15 -6.94 -11.46
C ARG A 59 -14.40 -6.91 -9.96
N PRO A 60 -13.36 -6.72 -9.14
CA PRO A 60 -13.53 -6.45 -7.71
C PRO A 60 -14.35 -5.18 -7.48
N ILE A 61 -15.13 -5.12 -6.41
CA ILE A 61 -15.76 -3.88 -5.95
C ILE A 61 -14.68 -2.87 -5.52
N LYS A 62 -13.57 -3.38 -4.98
CA LYS A 62 -12.40 -2.59 -4.58
C LYS A 62 -11.14 -3.14 -5.24
N GLY A 63 -10.53 -2.36 -6.12
CA GLY A 63 -9.28 -2.67 -6.81
C GLY A 63 -9.47 -2.75 -8.33
N PRO A 64 -8.38 -2.81 -9.10
CA PRO A 64 -8.42 -2.96 -10.55
C PRO A 64 -8.98 -4.32 -10.96
N SER A 65 -9.65 -4.36 -12.11
CA SER A 65 -10.06 -5.62 -12.74
C SER A 65 -8.86 -6.36 -13.34
N PHE A 66 -9.02 -7.67 -13.53
CA PHE A 66 -7.98 -8.53 -14.10
C PHE A 66 -8.62 -9.66 -14.91
N LEU A 67 -7.83 -10.27 -15.79
CA LEU A 67 -8.28 -11.34 -16.68
C LEU A 67 -7.87 -12.70 -16.10
N LEU A 68 -8.79 -13.67 -16.14
CA LEU A 68 -8.52 -15.08 -15.90
C LEU A 68 -9.08 -15.91 -17.06
N GLY A 69 -8.35 -16.95 -17.45
CA GLY A 69 -8.79 -17.97 -18.41
C GLY A 69 -9.68 -18.99 -17.71
N ALA A 70 -10.43 -19.76 -18.48
CA ALA A 70 -11.32 -20.80 -17.98
C ALA A 70 -10.64 -21.78 -17.02
N ASN A 71 -9.38 -22.12 -17.27
CA ASN A 71 -8.57 -23.02 -16.46
C ASN A 71 -7.67 -22.32 -15.42
N ASP A 72 -7.75 -20.99 -15.28
CA ASP A 72 -7.16 -20.30 -14.14
C ASP A 72 -8.04 -20.44 -12.90
N TYR A 73 -7.42 -20.30 -11.73
CA TYR A 73 -8.07 -20.54 -10.45
C TYR A 73 -8.41 -19.24 -9.73
N LEU A 74 -9.59 -19.23 -9.10
CA LEU A 74 -9.93 -18.29 -8.06
C LEU A 74 -9.60 -18.89 -6.71
N HIS A 75 -8.94 -18.12 -5.85
CA HIS A 75 -8.78 -18.46 -4.44
C HIS A 75 -9.65 -17.53 -3.58
N LEU A 76 -10.75 -18.07 -3.05
CA LEU A 76 -11.80 -17.29 -2.41
C LEU A 76 -11.88 -17.60 -0.91
N VAL A 77 -12.38 -16.63 -0.14
CA VAL A 77 -12.66 -16.79 1.30
C VAL A 77 -14.15 -16.60 1.59
N ARG A 78 -14.71 -17.43 2.48
CA ARG A 78 -16.12 -17.29 2.89
C ARG A 78 -16.36 -16.10 3.84
N VAL A 79 -17.48 -15.40 3.67
CA VAL A 79 -17.96 -14.34 4.59
C VAL A 79 -18.26 -14.93 5.97
N GLY A 80 -17.94 -14.19 7.04
CA GLY A 80 -18.23 -14.59 8.42
C GLY A 80 -17.15 -15.44 9.07
N SER A 81 -16.13 -15.90 8.32
CA SER A 81 -14.96 -16.52 8.92
C SER A 81 -14.07 -15.48 9.61
N SER A 82 -13.75 -15.65 10.89
CA SER A 82 -12.75 -14.83 11.60
C SER A 82 -11.31 -15.24 11.26
N ASP A 83 -11.11 -16.49 10.82
CA ASP A 83 -9.81 -17.05 10.45
C ASP A 83 -9.73 -17.33 8.94
N ALA A 84 -8.69 -16.83 8.28
CA ALA A 84 -8.46 -17.06 6.85
C ALA A 84 -8.05 -18.52 6.55
N LYS A 85 -7.48 -19.24 7.52
CA LYS A 85 -7.00 -20.63 7.29
C LYS A 85 -8.13 -21.67 7.28
N GLN A 86 -9.32 -21.35 7.78
CA GLN A 86 -10.36 -22.37 8.00
C GLN A 86 -11.49 -22.41 6.97
N GLN A 87 -11.57 -21.52 5.95
CA GLN A 87 -12.66 -21.57 4.95
C GLN A 87 -12.28 -20.95 3.58
N THR A 88 -11.09 -21.26 3.04
CA THR A 88 -10.78 -20.91 1.64
C THR A 88 -11.28 -21.97 0.66
N LYS A 89 -11.62 -21.54 -0.55
CA LYS A 89 -12.01 -22.42 -1.65
C LYS A 89 -11.23 -22.00 -2.89
N THR A 90 -10.41 -22.91 -3.40
CA THR A 90 -9.78 -22.80 -4.72
C THR A 90 -10.62 -23.56 -5.73
N LEU A 91 -10.93 -22.95 -6.87
CA LEU A 91 -11.64 -23.59 -7.98
C LEU A 91 -11.32 -22.90 -9.30
N PRO A 92 -11.29 -23.64 -10.43
CA PRO A 92 -11.08 -23.03 -11.73
C PRO A 92 -12.28 -22.16 -12.15
N MET A 93 -12.02 -21.19 -13.03
CA MET A 93 -13.04 -20.24 -13.48
C MET A 93 -14.27 -20.91 -14.09
N TRP A 94 -14.08 -21.99 -14.88
CA TRP A 94 -15.20 -22.72 -15.47
C TRP A 94 -16.12 -23.36 -14.40
N GLU A 95 -15.56 -23.84 -13.28
CA GLU A 95 -16.34 -24.41 -12.18
C GLU A 95 -17.04 -23.30 -11.41
N TYR A 96 -16.37 -22.17 -11.16
CA TYR A 96 -16.97 -21.00 -10.52
C TYR A 96 -18.22 -20.51 -11.26
N GLN A 97 -18.22 -20.54 -12.60
CA GLN A 97 -19.38 -20.13 -13.39
C GLN A 97 -20.64 -20.95 -13.09
N GLN A 98 -20.47 -22.23 -12.77
CA GLN A 98 -21.55 -23.17 -12.48
C GLN A 98 -22.07 -23.07 -11.03
N GLN A 99 -21.37 -22.33 -10.16
CA GLN A 99 -21.75 -22.19 -8.76
C GLN A 99 -23.05 -21.39 -8.57
N SER A 100 -23.77 -21.71 -7.49
CA SER A 100 -25.03 -21.06 -7.13
C SER A 100 -24.86 -19.57 -6.80
N ALA A 101 -25.95 -18.80 -6.92
CA ALA A 101 -25.96 -17.39 -6.52
C ALA A 101 -25.58 -17.21 -5.04
N HIS A 102 -25.99 -18.14 -4.17
CA HIS A 102 -25.60 -18.14 -2.77
C HIS A 102 -24.08 -18.31 -2.61
N PHE A 103 -23.49 -19.32 -3.27
CA PHE A 103 -22.04 -19.54 -3.23
C PHE A 103 -21.28 -18.28 -3.65
N LYS A 104 -21.65 -17.69 -4.80
CA LYS A 104 -21.02 -16.48 -5.34
C LYS A 104 -21.21 -15.25 -4.42
N GLY A 105 -22.31 -15.19 -3.68
CA GLY A 105 -22.58 -14.10 -2.72
C GLY A 105 -21.79 -14.19 -1.42
N VAL A 106 -21.39 -15.40 -1.00
CA VAL A 106 -20.68 -15.62 0.27
C VAL A 106 -19.19 -15.90 0.12
N HIS A 107 -18.66 -16.08 -1.09
CA HIS A 107 -17.22 -16.25 -1.35
C HIS A 107 -16.65 -15.00 -2.00
N LEU A 108 -15.65 -14.41 -1.35
CA LEU A 108 -15.06 -13.12 -1.72
C LEU A 108 -13.60 -13.29 -2.15
N LEU A 109 -13.14 -12.36 -3.00
CA LEU A 109 -11.71 -12.14 -3.17
C LEU A 109 -11.15 -11.55 -1.87
N TYR A 110 -9.87 -11.81 -1.60
CA TYR A 110 -9.21 -11.25 -0.43
C TYR A 110 -7.77 -10.85 -0.70
N ARG A 111 -7.26 -9.99 0.18
CA ARG A 111 -5.87 -9.55 0.21
C ARG A 111 -5.17 -10.13 1.43
N SER A 112 -3.86 -10.30 1.32
CA SER A 112 -3.01 -10.71 2.44
C SER A 112 -2.05 -9.59 2.81
N GLN A 113 -1.86 -9.39 4.12
CA GLN A 113 -0.71 -8.65 4.62
C GLN A 113 0.56 -9.50 4.48
N ILE A 114 1.72 -8.85 4.53
CA ILE A 114 3.03 -9.50 4.44
C ILE A 114 4.05 -8.79 5.33
N ASP A 115 5.05 -9.55 5.74
CA ASP A 115 6.17 -9.08 6.52
C ASP A 115 7.46 -9.22 5.71
N PHE A 116 8.13 -8.09 5.50
CA PHE A 116 9.48 -8.10 4.96
C PHE A 116 10.47 -8.35 6.10
N LYS A 117 11.59 -9.01 5.80
CA LYS A 117 12.69 -9.19 6.76
C LYS A 117 13.37 -7.87 7.15
N GLY A 118 13.15 -6.80 6.39
CA GLY A 118 13.93 -5.57 6.47
C GLY A 118 15.31 -5.74 5.83
N ILE A 119 15.98 -4.61 5.57
CA ILE A 119 17.30 -4.60 4.91
C ILE A 119 18.43 -4.08 5.82
N GLY A 120 18.17 -3.95 7.13
CA GLY A 120 19.14 -3.46 8.12
C GLY A 120 18.67 -2.19 8.84
N GLU A 121 19.62 -1.47 9.42
CA GLU A 121 19.36 -0.21 10.11
C GLU A 121 18.92 0.87 9.12
N LEU A 122 17.92 1.66 9.53
CA LEU A 122 17.38 2.76 8.72
C LEU A 122 18.10 4.06 9.09
N PRO A 123 18.48 4.89 8.10
CA PRO A 123 19.30 6.08 8.34
C PRO A 123 18.57 7.21 9.08
N LEU A 124 17.24 7.19 9.05
CA LEU A 124 16.36 8.10 9.78
C LEU A 124 15.28 7.31 10.50
N ASP A 125 14.88 7.76 11.69
CA ASP A 125 13.74 7.18 12.39
C ASP A 125 12.50 7.16 11.46
N PRO A 126 11.79 6.01 11.33
CA PRO A 126 10.68 5.90 10.41
C PRO A 126 9.52 6.85 10.70
N TYR A 127 9.18 7.07 11.97
CA TYR A 127 8.13 8.02 12.35
C TYR A 127 8.55 9.45 12.01
N PHE A 128 9.81 9.80 12.28
CA PHE A 128 10.34 11.12 11.89
C PHE A 128 10.33 11.33 10.37
N LEU A 129 10.71 10.31 9.59
CA LEU A 129 10.59 10.36 8.13
C LEU A 129 9.13 10.58 7.71
N GLY A 130 8.17 9.93 8.37
CA GLY A 130 6.75 10.11 8.12
C GLY A 130 6.30 11.57 8.32
N ILE A 131 6.78 12.22 9.40
CA ILE A 131 6.55 13.65 9.64
C ILE A 131 7.15 14.51 8.52
N MET A 132 8.41 14.25 8.15
CA MET A 132 9.10 15.02 7.10
C MET A 132 8.39 14.88 5.74
N LEU A 133 7.87 13.69 5.43
CA LEU A 133 7.13 13.47 4.19
C LEU A 133 5.79 14.22 4.16
N GLY A 134 5.11 14.36 5.31
CA GLY A 134 3.91 15.19 5.41
C GLY A 134 4.23 16.68 5.46
N ASP A 135 4.42 17.20 6.67
CA ASP A 135 4.55 18.64 6.97
C ASP A 135 5.97 19.21 6.75
N GLY A 136 6.93 18.39 6.31
CA GLY A 136 8.31 18.82 6.09
C GLY A 136 8.50 19.71 4.85
N CYS A 137 9.38 20.70 4.98
CA CYS A 137 9.90 21.52 3.89
C CYS A 137 11.43 21.46 3.87
N PHE A 138 12.01 21.06 2.74
CA PHE A 138 13.45 20.88 2.53
C PHE A 138 13.86 21.18 1.09
N LYS A 139 13.17 22.13 0.45
CA LYS A 139 13.50 22.67 -0.87
C LYS A 139 14.42 23.88 -0.72
N ASN A 140 15.63 23.81 -1.29
CA ASN A 140 16.63 24.88 -1.26
C ASN A 140 16.83 25.56 0.11
N ALA A 141 16.63 24.83 1.21
CA ALA A 141 16.62 25.39 2.55
C ALA A 141 16.97 24.35 3.61
N THR A 142 17.32 24.84 4.80
CA THR A 142 17.39 24.03 6.01
C THR A 142 16.09 23.26 6.21
N PRO A 143 16.14 21.92 6.39
CA PRO A 143 14.94 21.14 6.65
C PRO A 143 14.14 21.71 7.82
N SER A 144 12.83 21.76 7.64
CA SER A 144 11.92 22.28 8.65
C SER A 144 10.60 21.53 8.61
N ILE A 145 9.83 21.63 9.68
CA ILE A 145 8.42 21.21 9.71
C ILE A 145 7.56 22.41 10.12
N THR A 146 6.31 22.43 9.70
CA THR A 146 5.33 23.41 10.19
C THR A 146 4.14 22.68 10.77
N THR A 147 3.91 22.80 12.08
CA THR A 147 2.84 22.08 12.77
C THR A 147 2.32 22.85 13.97
N PRO A 148 1.01 22.75 14.31
CA PRO A 148 0.46 23.20 15.58
C PRO A 148 0.50 22.12 16.67
N ASP A 149 0.91 20.88 16.34
CA ASP A 149 0.69 19.71 17.20
C ASP A 149 1.82 19.51 18.21
N PRO A 150 1.56 19.66 19.53
CA PRO A 150 2.61 19.59 20.54
C PRO A 150 3.29 18.22 20.62
N GLU A 151 2.58 17.14 20.30
CA GLU A 151 3.13 15.78 20.26
C GLU A 151 4.18 15.64 19.16
N ILE A 152 3.94 16.23 17.98
CA ILE A 152 4.91 16.26 16.86
C ILE A 152 6.08 17.17 17.22
N VAL A 153 5.82 18.33 17.83
CA VAL A 153 6.85 19.27 18.26
C VAL A 153 7.81 18.61 19.24
N SER A 154 7.29 17.97 20.30
CA SER A 154 8.11 17.26 21.30
C SER A 154 9.00 16.22 20.61
N TYR A 155 8.42 15.41 19.73
CA TYR A 155 9.16 14.39 19.01
C TYR A 155 10.29 14.97 18.13
N CYS A 156 10.05 16.13 17.51
CA CYS A 156 11.06 16.81 16.71
C CYS A 156 12.22 17.38 17.54
N PHE A 157 11.97 17.81 18.77
CA PHE A 157 13.04 18.20 19.70
C PHE A 157 13.88 16.99 20.11
N ASP A 158 13.25 15.84 20.40
CA ASP A 158 13.97 14.60 20.73
C ASP A 158 14.87 14.15 19.56
N MET A 159 14.35 14.17 18.33
CA MET A 159 15.13 13.84 17.12
C MET A 159 16.27 14.83 16.89
N ALA A 160 16.04 16.13 17.11
CA ALA A 160 17.09 17.13 16.98
C ALA A 160 18.22 16.88 17.99
N GLU A 161 17.89 16.57 19.25
CA GLU A 161 18.89 16.25 20.27
C GLU A 161 19.69 15.00 19.91
N GLN A 162 19.02 13.91 19.53
CA GLN A 162 19.67 12.65 19.13
C GLN A 162 20.62 12.82 17.94
N MET A 163 20.27 13.71 17.01
CA MET A 163 21.08 14.01 15.82
C MET A 163 22.05 15.18 16.02
N ASN A 164 22.22 15.68 17.25
CA ASN A 164 23.07 16.84 17.58
C ASN A 164 22.75 18.11 16.77
N MET A 165 21.47 18.35 16.52
CA MET A 165 20.92 19.54 15.85
C MET A 165 20.28 20.50 16.86
N LYS A 166 20.10 21.76 16.43
CA LYS A 166 19.33 22.79 17.14
C LYS A 166 18.04 23.09 16.39
N VAL A 167 16.96 23.28 17.13
CA VAL A 167 15.67 23.70 16.56
C VAL A 167 15.52 25.21 16.68
N ARG A 168 15.42 25.91 15.54
CA ARG A 168 15.05 27.32 15.50
C ARG A 168 13.56 27.43 15.21
N ILE A 169 12.82 28.13 16.08
CA ILE A 169 11.38 28.34 15.93
C ILE A 169 11.14 29.66 15.19
N ASN A 170 10.22 29.63 14.23
CA ASN A 170 9.67 30.83 13.59
C ASN A 170 8.15 30.83 13.78
N GLN A 171 7.64 31.87 14.42
CA GLN A 171 6.21 32.06 14.65
C GLN A 171 5.71 33.27 13.86
N ILE A 172 4.66 33.08 13.08
CA ILE A 172 3.95 34.16 12.40
C ILE A 172 2.80 34.62 13.31
N PRO A 173 2.70 35.92 13.66
CA PRO A 173 1.63 36.42 14.52
C PRO A 173 0.24 36.04 13.98
N GLY A 174 -0.62 35.51 14.86
CA GLY A 174 -1.98 35.07 14.51
C GLY A 174 -2.07 33.67 13.87
N ASN A 175 -0.95 33.01 13.58
CA ASN A 175 -0.96 31.63 13.11
C ASN A 175 -0.97 30.63 14.28
N GLN A 176 -1.72 29.53 14.13
CA GLN A 176 -1.77 28.47 15.14
C GLN A 176 -0.55 27.53 15.07
N ALA A 177 0.09 27.44 13.90
CA ALA A 177 1.27 26.61 13.67
C ALA A 177 2.56 27.44 13.67
N ASN A 178 3.63 26.83 14.16
CA ASN A 178 4.99 27.37 14.08
C ASN A 178 5.82 26.56 13.08
N SER A 179 6.84 27.17 12.50
CA SER A 179 7.85 26.47 11.72
C SER A 179 9.08 26.18 12.58
N TYR A 180 9.54 24.93 12.56
CA TYR A 180 10.68 24.42 13.32
C TYR A 180 11.78 24.03 12.36
N TYR A 181 12.87 24.80 12.33
CA TYR A 181 14.01 24.59 11.44
C TYR A 181 15.11 23.80 12.15
N PHE A 182 15.51 22.66 11.57
CA PHE A 182 16.56 21.80 12.10
C PHE A 182 17.91 22.27 11.60
N SER A 183 18.66 22.96 12.44
CA SER A 183 19.92 23.64 12.08
C SER A 183 21.12 23.08 12.84
N THR A 184 22.30 23.22 12.27
CA THR A 184 23.57 22.93 12.93
C THR A 184 24.36 24.23 13.15
N ALA A 185 25.49 24.15 13.86
CA ALA A 185 26.38 25.29 14.01
C ALA A 185 26.86 25.79 12.64
N ALA A 186 27.12 27.10 12.53
CA ALA A 186 27.58 27.69 11.28
C ALA A 186 28.88 27.01 10.80
N GLY A 187 28.93 26.65 9.52
CA GLY A 187 30.06 25.93 8.92
C GLY A 187 30.04 24.40 9.12
N CYS A 188 29.10 23.85 9.87
CA CYS A 188 28.92 22.40 10.00
C CYS A 188 27.87 21.87 9.01
N ASN A 189 28.09 20.67 8.50
CA ASN A 189 27.07 19.95 7.75
C ASN A 189 25.86 19.65 8.64
N ASN A 190 24.69 19.52 8.01
CA ASN A 190 23.45 19.20 8.69
C ASN A 190 23.13 17.71 8.45
N PRO A 191 23.19 16.85 9.49
CA PRO A 191 23.05 15.41 9.31
C PRO A 191 21.68 15.03 8.72
N LEU A 192 20.61 15.74 9.07
CA LEU A 192 19.29 15.51 8.48
C LEU A 192 19.28 15.88 6.99
N THR A 193 19.98 16.94 6.59
CA THR A 193 20.10 17.30 5.17
C THR A 193 20.86 16.24 4.39
N ASP A 194 21.95 15.71 4.95
CA ASP A 194 22.76 14.68 4.30
C ASP A 194 21.96 13.38 4.16
N ILE A 195 21.27 12.93 5.21
CA ILE A 195 20.38 11.76 5.15
C ILE A 195 19.26 11.96 4.11
N LEU A 196 18.60 13.12 4.08
CA LEU A 196 17.58 13.39 3.07
C LEU A 196 18.14 13.39 1.64
N ARG A 197 19.40 13.79 1.46
CA ARG A 197 20.07 13.74 0.16
C ARG A 197 20.36 12.29 -0.25
N ASP A 198 20.85 11.47 0.68
CA ASP A 198 21.14 10.06 0.44
C ASP A 198 19.86 9.24 0.16
N LEU A 199 18.72 9.67 0.71
CA LEU A 199 17.40 9.11 0.43
C LEU A 199 16.75 9.65 -0.86
N ASP A 200 17.43 10.53 -1.60
CA ASP A 200 16.90 11.27 -2.77
C ASP A 200 15.58 12.03 -2.46
N LEU A 201 15.48 12.59 -1.25
CA LEU A 201 14.34 13.41 -0.82
C LEU A 201 14.68 14.89 -0.73
N PHE A 202 15.95 15.25 -0.52
CA PHE A 202 16.34 16.66 -0.46
C PHE A 202 16.01 17.39 -1.77
N ASP A 203 15.61 18.65 -1.66
CA ASP A 203 15.19 19.51 -2.77
C ASP A 203 13.90 19.12 -3.52
N LYS A 204 13.17 18.09 -3.06
CA LYS A 204 11.88 17.70 -3.66
C LYS A 204 10.74 18.62 -3.22
N LEU A 205 9.84 18.93 -4.14
CA LEU A 205 8.53 19.53 -3.87
C LEU A 205 7.57 18.49 -3.27
N SER A 206 6.45 18.97 -2.68
CA SER A 206 5.37 18.09 -2.18
C SER A 206 4.81 17.14 -3.25
N SER A 207 4.82 17.54 -4.53
CA SER A 207 4.42 16.73 -5.68
C SER A 207 5.45 15.67 -6.10
N GLU A 208 6.67 15.75 -5.57
CA GLU A 208 7.81 14.90 -5.95
C GLU A 208 8.25 13.97 -4.81
N LYS A 209 7.77 14.20 -3.57
CA LYS A 209 8.04 13.32 -2.43
C LYS A 209 7.59 11.88 -2.73
N PHE A 210 8.29 10.91 -2.15
CA PHE A 210 7.98 9.48 -2.23
C PHE A 210 8.49 8.78 -0.96
N ILE A 211 8.14 7.51 -0.76
CA ILE A 211 8.73 6.72 0.33
C ILE A 211 9.93 5.94 -0.22
N PRO A 212 11.16 6.14 0.28
CA PRO A 212 12.32 5.41 -0.21
C PRO A 212 12.13 3.90 -0.04
N LYS A 213 12.61 3.10 -1.01
CA LYS A 213 12.40 1.65 -1.05
C LYS A 213 12.79 0.97 0.25
N ILE A 214 13.90 1.38 0.86
CA ILE A 214 14.41 0.83 2.12
C ILE A 214 13.39 0.91 3.27
N TYR A 215 12.52 1.92 3.27
CA TYR A 215 11.42 2.08 4.22
C TYR A 215 10.16 1.34 3.78
N LYS A 216 9.87 1.29 2.47
CA LYS A 216 8.73 0.53 1.93
C LYS A 216 8.81 -0.96 2.25
N ILE A 217 10.02 -1.53 2.21
CA ILE A 217 10.29 -2.95 2.50
C ILE A 217 10.98 -3.16 3.85
N ALA A 218 10.95 -2.15 4.72
CA ALA A 218 11.42 -2.30 6.09
C ALA A 218 10.57 -3.33 6.84
N ASP A 219 11.05 -3.72 8.02
CA ASP A 219 10.28 -4.57 8.93
C ASP A 219 8.91 -3.94 9.26
N ARG A 220 8.02 -4.75 9.84
CA ARG A 220 6.66 -4.35 10.16
C ARG A 220 6.61 -3.15 11.11
N GLU A 221 7.47 -3.11 12.12
CA GLU A 221 7.49 -2.03 13.12
C GLU A 221 7.89 -0.70 12.48
N SER A 222 8.93 -0.72 11.65
CA SER A 222 9.41 0.45 10.92
C SER A 222 8.35 1.01 9.97
N ARG A 223 7.70 0.15 9.15
CA ARG A 223 6.60 0.58 8.26
C ARG A 223 5.41 1.16 9.04
N THR A 224 5.15 0.60 10.22
CA THR A 224 4.06 1.01 11.10
C THR A 224 4.31 2.39 11.73
N LYS A 225 5.55 2.64 12.21
CA LYS A 225 6.01 3.96 12.66
C LYS A 225 5.96 5.00 11.54
N LEU A 226 6.42 4.64 10.35
CA LEU A 226 6.36 5.51 9.18
C LEU A 226 4.93 5.92 8.82
N LEU A 227 4.02 4.94 8.77
CA LEU A 227 2.61 5.22 8.52
C LEU A 227 2.01 6.12 9.60
N ALA A 228 2.37 5.92 10.87
CA ALA A 228 1.89 6.77 11.95
C ALA A 228 2.32 8.24 11.78
N GLY A 229 3.58 8.51 11.41
CA GLY A 229 4.05 9.90 11.17
C GLY A 229 3.33 10.58 10.00
N LEU A 230 3.02 9.83 8.94
CA LEU A 230 2.21 10.32 7.81
C LEU A 230 0.76 10.60 8.23
N LEU A 231 0.16 9.75 9.06
CA LEU A 231 -1.20 9.97 9.56
C LEU A 231 -1.29 11.14 10.54
N ASP A 232 -0.28 11.29 11.41
CA ASP A 232 -0.21 12.38 12.39
C ASP A 232 -0.02 13.75 11.76
N THR A 233 0.55 13.83 10.55
CA THR A 233 0.66 15.07 9.76
C THR A 233 -0.55 15.28 8.85
N ASP A 234 -0.55 14.69 7.65
CA ASP A 234 -1.55 14.93 6.60
C ASP A 234 -2.79 14.02 6.69
N GLY A 235 -2.81 13.06 7.62
CA GLY A 235 -3.97 12.19 7.84
C GLY A 235 -5.14 12.93 8.49
N TYR A 236 -6.30 12.92 7.84
CA TYR A 236 -7.56 13.41 8.42
C TYR A 236 -8.42 12.26 8.93
N MET A 237 -8.62 12.17 10.24
CA MET A 237 -9.44 11.10 10.81
C MET A 237 -10.93 11.34 10.55
N LEU A 238 -11.57 10.40 9.85
CA LEU A 238 -13.01 10.35 9.59
C LEU A 238 -13.59 9.03 10.12
N HIS A 239 -14.43 9.08 11.15
CA HIS A 239 -15.13 7.91 11.70
C HIS A 239 -14.21 6.70 12.01
N LYS A 240 -13.08 6.93 12.70
CA LYS A 240 -12.06 5.90 13.04
C LYS A 240 -11.34 5.29 11.82
N THR A 241 -11.40 5.98 10.69
CA THR A 241 -10.60 5.72 9.49
C THR A 241 -9.85 6.98 9.13
N PHE A 242 -8.90 6.91 8.21
CA PHE A 242 -8.16 8.09 7.78
C PHE A 242 -8.47 8.40 6.33
N GLU A 243 -8.64 9.67 6.03
CA GLU A 243 -8.50 10.20 4.69
C GLU A 243 -7.10 10.80 4.53
N TYR A 244 -6.50 10.61 3.37
CA TYR A 244 -5.21 11.17 3.02
C TYR A 244 -5.31 11.83 1.64
N SER A 245 -4.65 12.97 1.47
CA SER A 245 -4.56 13.67 0.18
C SER A 245 -3.14 14.17 -0.04
N THR A 246 -2.58 13.97 -1.24
CA THR A 246 -1.25 14.49 -1.59
C THR A 246 -1.20 14.89 -3.07
N ALA A 247 -0.32 15.83 -3.41
CA ALA A 247 -0.02 16.18 -4.80
C ALA A 247 0.91 15.15 -5.48
N SER A 248 1.65 14.36 -4.71
CA SER A 248 2.56 13.34 -5.26
C SER A 248 1.84 12.03 -5.56
N LYS A 249 1.84 11.65 -6.84
CA LYS A 249 1.34 10.33 -7.27
C LYS A 249 2.13 9.20 -6.61
N GLN A 250 3.45 9.33 -6.58
CA GLN A 250 4.34 8.29 -6.07
C GLN A 250 4.12 8.10 -4.57
N LEU A 251 4.07 9.18 -3.80
CA LEU A 251 3.77 9.11 -2.37
C LEU A 251 2.40 8.47 -2.10
N ALA A 252 1.36 8.82 -2.87
CA ALA A 252 0.05 8.20 -2.71
C ALA A 252 0.08 6.68 -2.93
N LEU A 253 0.79 6.22 -3.97
CA LEU A 253 0.96 4.80 -4.26
C LEU A 253 1.81 4.09 -3.19
N ASP A 254 2.86 4.75 -2.69
CA ASP A 254 3.73 4.21 -1.64
C ASP A 254 3.00 4.08 -0.30
N ILE A 255 2.19 5.07 0.07
CA ILE A 255 1.33 5.02 1.26
C ILE A 255 0.34 3.86 1.13
N ALA A 256 -0.25 3.69 -0.06
CA ALA A 256 -1.15 2.58 -0.32
C ALA A 256 -0.44 1.24 -0.19
N PHE A 257 0.77 1.12 -0.74
CA PHE A 257 1.61 -0.07 -0.62
C PHE A 257 1.90 -0.43 0.84
N ILE A 258 2.43 0.51 1.64
CA ILE A 258 2.75 0.22 3.05
C ILE A 258 1.48 -0.12 3.83
N SER A 259 0.38 0.60 3.59
CA SER A 259 -0.92 0.34 4.24
C SER A 259 -1.42 -1.08 3.96
N GLN A 260 -1.43 -1.48 2.68
CA GLN A 260 -1.89 -2.81 2.26
C GLN A 260 -0.97 -3.92 2.80
N SER A 261 0.34 -3.67 2.81
CA SER A 261 1.33 -4.59 3.36
C SER A 261 1.17 -4.82 4.87
N LEU A 262 0.64 -3.83 5.61
CA LEU A 262 0.32 -3.91 7.04
C LEU A 262 -1.08 -4.48 7.33
N GLY A 263 -1.85 -4.86 6.30
CA GLY A 263 -3.20 -5.41 6.45
C GLY A 263 -4.31 -4.36 6.52
N LEU A 264 -4.00 -3.10 6.21
CA LEU A 264 -4.98 -2.06 5.97
C LEU A 264 -5.41 -2.07 4.50
N MET A 265 -6.35 -1.19 4.15
CA MET A 265 -6.81 -1.05 2.78
C MET A 265 -6.80 0.42 2.37
N ALA A 266 -6.08 0.72 1.31
CA ALA A 266 -5.99 2.05 0.70
C ALA A 266 -6.04 1.90 -0.82
N LEU A 267 -6.78 2.78 -1.51
CA LEU A 267 -6.85 2.82 -2.97
C LEU A 267 -6.86 4.29 -3.43
N PRO A 268 -5.68 4.85 -3.75
CA PRO A 268 -5.53 6.19 -4.31
C PRO A 268 -6.43 6.43 -5.52
N LYS A 269 -7.04 7.60 -5.57
CA LYS A 269 -7.81 8.08 -6.72
C LYS A 269 -7.41 9.50 -7.06
N GLU A 270 -7.36 9.80 -8.35
CA GLU A 270 -7.16 11.17 -8.83
C GLU A 270 -8.37 12.04 -8.46
N LYS A 271 -8.08 13.27 -8.05
CA LYS A 271 -9.04 14.34 -7.79
C LYS A 271 -8.47 15.62 -8.39
N VAL A 272 -9.18 16.20 -9.35
CA VAL A 272 -8.81 17.50 -9.92
C VAL A 272 -9.46 18.62 -9.10
N VAL A 273 -8.65 19.59 -8.67
CA VAL A 273 -9.09 20.80 -7.96
C VAL A 273 -8.42 21.98 -8.67
N ASP A 274 -9.21 22.91 -9.18
CA ASP A 274 -8.73 24.12 -9.88
C ASP A 274 -7.67 23.84 -10.97
N GLY A 275 -7.85 22.73 -11.71
CA GLY A 275 -6.94 22.29 -12.77
C GLY A 275 -5.70 21.52 -12.30
N GLN A 276 -5.47 21.42 -10.99
CA GLN A 276 -4.38 20.63 -10.41
C GLN A 276 -4.86 19.24 -9.99
N THR A 277 -4.11 18.21 -10.34
CA THR A 277 -4.39 16.83 -9.91
C THR A 277 -3.78 16.55 -8.55
N TYR A 278 -4.62 16.04 -7.66
CA TYR A 278 -4.26 15.47 -6.35
C TYR A 278 -4.68 14.00 -6.29
N TYR A 279 -4.14 13.28 -5.32
CA TYR A 279 -4.47 11.89 -5.06
C TYR A 279 -5.09 11.79 -3.69
N ARG A 280 -6.37 11.39 -3.64
CA ARG A 280 -7.17 11.32 -2.41
C ARG A 280 -7.70 9.92 -2.20
N PHE A 281 -7.60 9.43 -0.98
CA PHE A 281 -8.10 8.11 -0.61
C PHE A 281 -8.32 7.99 0.88
N CYS A 282 -9.11 7.00 1.26
CA CYS A 282 -9.21 6.58 2.64
C CYS A 282 -8.37 5.34 2.90
N ILE A 283 -7.79 5.29 4.09
CA ILE A 283 -7.12 4.14 4.68
C ILE A 283 -8.10 3.53 5.69
N TYR A 284 -8.45 2.28 5.46
CA TYR A 284 -9.38 1.52 6.27
C TYR A 284 -8.67 0.36 6.94
N GLY A 285 -9.04 0.01 8.17
CA GLY A 285 -8.55 -1.19 8.81
C GLY A 285 -8.61 -1.07 10.31
N ASP A 286 -7.81 -1.90 10.97
CA ASP A 286 -7.56 -1.79 12.40
C ASP A 286 -6.24 -1.05 12.61
N PHE A 287 -6.27 0.04 13.36
CA PHE A 287 -5.12 0.91 13.61
C PHE A 287 -4.53 0.69 15.01
N SER A 288 -4.98 -0.34 15.74
CA SER A 288 -4.50 -0.65 17.10
C SER A 288 -2.99 -0.74 17.21
N ASP A 289 -2.34 -1.27 16.18
CA ASP A 289 -0.90 -1.51 16.15
C ASP A 289 -0.12 -0.31 15.60
N ILE A 290 -0.81 0.72 15.10
CA ILE A 290 -0.19 1.92 14.52
C ILE A 290 0.05 2.95 15.63
N PRO A 291 1.32 3.33 15.92
CA PRO A 291 1.67 4.19 17.07
C PRO A 291 1.40 5.68 16.76
N ILE A 292 0.14 6.00 16.51
CA ILE A 292 -0.37 7.36 16.29
C ILE A 292 -0.21 8.15 17.60
N ARG A 293 0.44 9.31 17.51
CA ARG A 293 0.80 10.11 18.69
C ARG A 293 -0.12 11.30 18.90
N VAL A 294 -0.68 11.88 17.84
CA VAL A 294 -1.52 13.07 17.94
C VAL A 294 -2.88 12.68 18.53
N GLY A 295 -3.19 13.16 19.74
CA GLY A 295 -4.30 12.63 20.54
C GLY A 295 -5.66 12.64 19.84
N ARG A 296 -5.98 13.72 19.12
CA ARG A 296 -7.25 13.84 18.36
C ARG A 296 -7.35 12.88 17.17
N LYS A 297 -6.25 12.27 16.75
CA LYS A 297 -6.16 11.34 15.61
C LYS A 297 -6.15 9.89 16.06
N ILE A 298 -6.00 9.58 17.35
CA ILE A 298 -5.99 8.20 17.84
C ILE A 298 -7.40 7.60 17.67
N PRO A 299 -7.59 6.59 16.81
CA PRO A 299 -8.91 6.03 16.56
C PRO A 299 -9.31 5.11 17.72
N GLY A 300 -10.55 5.24 18.19
CA GLY A 300 -11.14 4.25 19.09
C GLY A 300 -11.30 2.87 18.42
N PRO A 301 -11.70 1.84 19.17
CA PRO A 301 -11.77 0.46 18.67
C PRO A 301 -12.70 0.36 17.46
N ARG A 302 -12.31 -0.51 16.52
CA ARG A 302 -13.00 -0.71 15.26
C ARG A 302 -14.38 -1.36 15.47
N VAL A 303 -15.43 -0.76 14.89
CA VAL A 303 -16.84 -1.21 15.04
C VAL A 303 -17.34 -2.00 13.83
N GLN A 304 -16.72 -1.81 12.66
CA GLN A 304 -17.22 -2.36 11.41
C GLN A 304 -17.10 -3.90 11.37
N LYS A 305 -18.20 -4.63 11.16
CA LYS A 305 -18.15 -6.11 11.16
C LYS A 305 -17.44 -6.72 9.94
N ARG A 306 -17.44 -6.02 8.80
CA ARG A 306 -16.84 -6.53 7.55
C ARG A 306 -15.32 -6.44 7.60
N HIS A 307 -14.64 -7.53 7.24
CA HIS A 307 -13.19 -7.56 7.11
C HIS A 307 -12.73 -6.65 5.97
N VAL A 308 -11.75 -5.79 6.23
CA VAL A 308 -11.35 -4.73 5.29
C VAL A 308 -10.68 -5.25 4.03
N LEU A 309 -9.91 -6.34 4.16
CA LEU A 309 -9.18 -6.97 3.06
C LEU A 309 -10.04 -7.87 2.17
N ARG A 310 -11.34 -8.02 2.44
CA ARG A 310 -12.25 -8.84 1.63
C ARG A 310 -13.07 -7.97 0.70
N THR A 311 -13.27 -8.40 -0.54
CA THR A 311 -14.04 -7.67 -1.53
C THR A 311 -14.90 -8.59 -2.38
N GLY A 312 -16.17 -8.20 -2.56
CA GLY A 312 -17.02 -8.83 -3.57
C GLY A 312 -16.51 -8.50 -4.96
N PHE A 313 -17.00 -9.24 -5.95
CA PHE A 313 -16.59 -9.06 -7.33
C PHE A 313 -17.70 -9.53 -8.28
N THR A 314 -17.56 -9.16 -9.55
CA THR A 314 -18.40 -9.65 -10.64
C THR A 314 -17.51 -10.28 -11.72
N VAL A 315 -18.08 -11.19 -12.50
CA VAL A 315 -17.35 -11.93 -13.54
C VAL A 315 -18.05 -11.72 -14.87
N HIS A 316 -17.30 -11.33 -15.89
CA HIS A 316 -17.81 -10.97 -17.22
C HIS A 316 -17.08 -11.76 -18.31
N PRO A 317 -17.77 -12.53 -19.16
CA PRO A 317 -17.15 -13.20 -20.29
C PRO A 317 -16.52 -12.20 -21.27
N VAL A 318 -15.31 -12.48 -21.72
CA VAL A 318 -14.58 -11.66 -22.72
C VAL A 318 -14.45 -12.39 -24.06
N GLY A 319 -14.62 -13.71 -24.07
CA GLY A 319 -14.41 -14.57 -25.23
C GLY A 319 -13.01 -15.19 -25.24
N LYS A 320 -12.63 -15.80 -26.37
CA LYS A 320 -11.33 -16.48 -26.49
C LYS A 320 -10.18 -15.49 -26.60
N ALA A 321 -9.18 -15.62 -25.74
CA ALA A 321 -7.95 -14.83 -25.80
C ALA A 321 -6.72 -15.69 -25.46
N ASN A 322 -5.54 -15.19 -25.81
CA ASN A 322 -4.28 -15.75 -25.34
C ASN A 322 -4.04 -15.28 -23.90
N ILE A 323 -3.77 -16.19 -22.98
CA ILE A 323 -3.49 -15.87 -21.58
C ILE A 323 -2.19 -16.50 -21.11
N LYS A 324 -1.43 -15.73 -20.33
CA LYS A 324 -0.20 -16.22 -19.69
C LYS A 324 -0.54 -17.09 -18.48
N LYS A 325 0.10 -18.24 -18.40
CA LYS A 325 0.02 -19.22 -17.31
C LYS A 325 1.35 -19.24 -16.57
N LEU A 326 1.29 -19.03 -15.26
CA LEU A 326 2.45 -18.96 -14.39
C LEU A 326 2.55 -20.25 -13.57
N TYR A 327 3.68 -20.96 -13.67
CA TYR A 327 3.94 -22.20 -12.94
C TYR A 327 5.04 -22.00 -11.91
N PHE A 328 4.83 -22.53 -10.71
CA PHE A 328 5.71 -22.27 -9.57
C PHE A 328 6.24 -23.55 -8.93
N ASP A 329 7.32 -23.42 -8.16
CA ASP A 329 7.97 -24.47 -7.38
C ASP A 329 7.27 -24.80 -6.04
N SER A 330 5.97 -24.59 -5.95
CA SER A 330 5.18 -24.77 -4.73
C SER A 330 3.99 -25.68 -4.95
N THR A 331 3.64 -26.48 -3.94
CA THR A 331 2.44 -27.32 -3.95
C THR A 331 1.15 -26.51 -3.74
N THR A 332 1.25 -25.28 -3.23
CA THR A 332 0.14 -24.33 -3.07
C THR A 332 0.59 -22.95 -3.53
N PRO A 333 0.66 -22.70 -4.85
CA PRO A 333 1.35 -21.55 -5.41
C PRO A 333 0.53 -20.26 -5.31
N ARG A 334 0.38 -19.75 -4.08
CA ARG A 334 -0.37 -18.53 -3.79
C ARG A 334 0.58 -17.35 -3.69
N PHE A 335 0.42 -16.41 -4.61
CA PHE A 335 1.22 -15.19 -4.70
C PHE A 335 0.33 -13.95 -4.68
N LEU A 336 0.95 -12.78 -4.63
CA LEU A 336 0.25 -11.51 -4.49
C LEU A 336 0.29 -10.68 -5.78
N LYS A 337 -0.87 -10.13 -6.14
CA LYS A 337 -0.99 -9.01 -7.08
C LYS A 337 -0.39 -7.75 -6.46
N GLY A 338 -0.09 -6.73 -7.27
CA GLY A 338 0.48 -5.47 -6.78
C GLY A 338 -0.41 -4.68 -5.82
N ASP A 339 -1.70 -5.00 -5.73
CA ASP A 339 -2.63 -4.47 -4.71
C ASP A 339 -2.90 -5.47 -3.57
N PHE A 340 -1.97 -6.42 -3.36
CA PHE A 340 -1.98 -7.46 -2.34
C PHE A 340 -3.12 -8.48 -2.45
N MET A 341 -3.84 -8.50 -3.58
CA MET A 341 -4.85 -9.52 -3.85
C MET A 341 -4.22 -10.89 -4.01
N VAL A 342 -4.77 -11.88 -3.31
CA VAL A 342 -4.28 -13.26 -3.41
C VAL A 342 -4.68 -13.85 -4.75
N MET A 343 -3.68 -14.37 -5.46
CA MET A 343 -3.80 -15.08 -6.72
C MET A 343 -3.36 -16.53 -6.53
N GLU A 344 -3.82 -17.42 -7.41
CA GLU A 344 -3.43 -18.82 -7.42
C GLU A 344 -2.70 -19.13 -8.74
N GLY A 345 -1.48 -19.63 -8.63
CA GLY A 345 -0.65 -20.09 -9.73
C GLY A 345 -0.92 -21.54 -10.09
N LEU A 346 -0.15 -22.05 -11.04
CA LEU A 346 -0.15 -23.47 -11.39
C LEU A 346 1.06 -24.17 -10.80
N THR A 347 0.90 -25.45 -10.53
CA THR A 347 2.00 -26.34 -10.17
C THR A 347 2.48 -27.07 -11.42
N ARG A 348 3.77 -27.39 -11.49
CA ARG A 348 4.29 -28.31 -12.51
C ARG A 348 3.86 -29.74 -12.26
#